data_AF-A0A9X1RV87-F1
#
_entry.id   AF-A0A9X1RV87-F1
#
_cell.length_a   1.000
_cell.length_b   1.000
_cell.length_c   1.000
_cell.angle_alpha   90.00
_cell.angle_beta   90.00
_cell.angle_gamma   90.00
#
_symmetry.space_group_name_H-M   'P 1'
#
loop_
_entity.id
_entity.type
_entity.pdbx_description
1 polymer ?
#
loop_
_entity_poly.entity_id
_entity_poly.type
_entity_poly.pdbx_seq_one_letter_code
_entity_poly.pdbx_strand_id
1 'polypeptide(L)'
;MNFNLAEKLAIVKDIDRVILADDKVAKGELVYLGQLMKLLDFDSDFVEEARKFNIQQANGILENMSEAKKHSLTIMLHEMAYADGEMSKEEIKILFSVFENVGIKIEEPGNSLSIFDVSDIYFKSSKNIQYKNKTSKEYKEKIAIKIEPNIQGKKGFTLTTFRLNGFISWWGNKVELAPKHMQVVALNPEKSLLKGYEDISWAGKNHSNYSLSIYHPNNKIEKIILHNHHKKIDVEYLK
;
A
#
# COMPACT_ATOMS: atom_id res chain seq x y z
N MET A 1 24.95 -1.90 -2.41
CA MET A 1 24.86 -3.32 -2.00
C MET A 1 25.57 -4.13 -3.08
N ASN A 2 26.43 -5.09 -2.72
CA ASN A 2 27.26 -5.79 -3.71
C ASN A 2 26.82 -7.25 -3.85
N PHE A 3 26.67 -7.70 -5.09
CA PHE A 3 26.43 -9.10 -5.44
C PHE A 3 27.76 -9.77 -5.81
N ASN A 4 27.98 -10.99 -5.33
CA ASN A 4 29.11 -11.81 -5.75
C ASN A 4 28.88 -12.38 -7.17
N LEU A 5 29.90 -12.98 -7.76
CA LEU A 5 29.83 -13.47 -9.14
C LEU A 5 28.71 -14.50 -9.35
N ALA A 6 28.54 -15.45 -8.42
CA ALA A 6 27.51 -16.48 -8.50
C ALA A 6 26.10 -15.88 -8.38
N GLU A 7 25.91 -14.93 -7.46
CA GLU A 7 24.66 -14.19 -7.30
C GLU A 7 24.34 -13.39 -8.57
N LYS A 8 25.32 -12.67 -9.14
CA LYS A 8 25.14 -11.94 -10.40
C LYS A 8 24.72 -12.89 -11.54
N LEU A 9 25.38 -14.04 -11.67
CA LEU A 9 25.07 -15.01 -12.71
C LEU A 9 23.64 -15.54 -12.59
N ALA A 10 23.20 -15.84 -11.36
CA ALA A 10 21.84 -16.28 -11.09
C ALA A 10 20.80 -15.17 -11.31
N ILE A 11 21.10 -13.92 -10.94
CA ILE A 11 20.24 -12.75 -11.20
C ILE A 11 20.08 -12.52 -12.71
N VAL A 12 21.18 -12.53 -13.46
CA VAL A 12 21.15 -12.32 -14.91
C VAL A 12 20.45 -13.47 -15.63
N LYS A 13 20.56 -14.70 -15.13
CA LYS A 13 19.77 -15.84 -15.63
C LYS A 13 18.27 -15.57 -15.55
N ASP A 14 17.78 -15.08 -14.41
CA ASP A 14 16.35 -14.82 -14.24
C ASP A 14 15.88 -13.57 -15.00
N ILE A 15 16.71 -12.53 -15.11
CA ILE A 15 16.44 -11.38 -15.98
C ILE A 15 16.27 -11.83 -17.44
N ASP A 16 17.19 -12.65 -17.95
CA ASP A 16 17.12 -13.17 -19.33
C ASP A 16 15.88 -14.04 -19.54
N ARG A 17 15.45 -14.80 -18.54
CA ARG A 17 14.19 -15.57 -18.59
C ARG A 17 12.96 -14.68 -18.70
N VAL A 18 12.93 -13.55 -17.99
CA VAL A 18 11.83 -12.57 -18.07
C VAL A 18 11.77 -11.97 -19.47
N ILE A 19 12.90 -11.49 -19.99
CA ILE A 19 12.98 -10.89 -21.33
C ILE A 19 12.54 -11.88 -22.43
N LEU A 20 12.82 -13.17 -22.27
CA LEU A 20 12.50 -14.19 -23.26
C LEU A 20 11.15 -14.88 -23.02
N ALA A 21 10.32 -14.37 -22.09
CA ALA A 21 9.12 -15.04 -21.65
C ALA A 21 8.04 -15.15 -22.73
N ASP A 22 7.88 -14.10 -23.56
CA ASP A 22 6.83 -13.96 -24.56
C ASP A 22 7.33 -14.10 -26.02
N ASP A 23 8.56 -14.61 -26.19
CA ASP A 23 9.29 -14.75 -27.47
C ASP A 23 9.46 -13.42 -28.25
N LYS A 24 9.31 -12.27 -27.58
CA LYS A 24 9.56 -10.94 -28.14
C LYS A 24 10.54 -10.21 -27.23
N VAL A 25 11.24 -9.23 -27.78
CA VAL A 25 12.13 -8.37 -27.01
C VAL A 25 11.78 -6.92 -27.34
N ALA A 26 11.22 -6.22 -26.37
CA ALA A 26 10.82 -4.83 -26.47
C ALA A 26 12.03 -3.90 -26.30
N LYS A 27 11.91 -2.69 -26.87
CA LYS A 27 12.95 -1.66 -26.73
C LYS A 27 13.15 -1.23 -25.27
N GLY A 28 12.08 -1.20 -24.48
CA GLY A 28 12.12 -0.85 -23.06
C GLY A 28 13.01 -1.80 -22.26
N GLU A 29 12.85 -3.10 -22.48
CA GLU A 29 13.64 -4.14 -21.82
C GLU A 29 15.13 -4.04 -22.17
N LEU A 30 15.47 -3.80 -23.43
CA LEU A 30 16.88 -3.60 -23.84
C LEU A 30 17.51 -2.37 -23.18
N VAL A 31 16.76 -1.29 -23.05
CA VAL A 31 17.23 -0.07 -22.37
C VAL A 31 17.46 -0.36 -20.90
N TYR A 32 16.52 -1.03 -20.24
CA TYR A 32 16.62 -1.37 -18.83
C TYR A 32 17.74 -2.39 -18.56
N LEU A 33 17.89 -3.41 -19.40
CA LEU A 33 19.00 -4.36 -19.34
C LEU A 33 20.35 -3.62 -19.43
N GLY A 34 20.47 -2.65 -20.33
CA GLY A 34 21.68 -1.82 -20.42
C GLY A 34 21.98 -0.98 -19.17
N GLN A 35 20.96 -0.62 -18.39
CA GLN A 35 21.15 0.02 -17.08
C GLN A 35 21.62 -0.99 -16.04
N LEU A 36 21.04 -2.18 -16.03
CA LEU A 36 21.45 -3.26 -15.12
C LEU A 36 22.87 -3.74 -15.41
N MET A 37 23.29 -3.83 -16.67
CA MET A 37 24.66 -4.13 -17.08
C MET A 37 25.67 -3.19 -16.43
N LYS A 38 25.38 -1.88 -16.42
CA LYS A 38 26.22 -0.88 -15.76
C LYS A 38 26.16 -0.97 -14.24
N LEU A 39 24.97 -1.18 -13.68
CA LEU A 39 24.73 -1.19 -12.24
C LEU A 39 25.37 -2.42 -11.56
N LEU A 40 25.20 -3.58 -12.18
CA LEU A 40 25.69 -4.86 -11.68
C LEU A 40 27.07 -5.21 -12.26
N ASP A 41 27.63 -4.38 -13.13
CA ASP A 41 28.96 -4.55 -13.72
C ASP A 41 29.09 -5.92 -14.42
N PHE A 42 28.32 -6.09 -15.50
CA PHE A 42 28.37 -7.24 -16.41
C PHE A 42 28.16 -6.81 -17.87
N ASP A 43 28.61 -7.65 -18.80
CA ASP A 43 28.56 -7.41 -20.25
C ASP A 43 27.74 -8.49 -20.99
N SER A 44 27.74 -8.43 -22.32
CA SER A 44 27.01 -9.39 -23.16
C SER A 44 27.51 -10.82 -23.00
N ASP A 45 28.82 -11.00 -22.83
CA ASP A 45 29.44 -12.33 -22.71
C ASP A 45 28.97 -12.98 -21.40
N PHE A 46 28.82 -12.18 -20.34
CA PHE A 46 28.22 -12.63 -19.09
C PHE A 46 26.75 -13.07 -19.24
N VAL A 47 25.96 -12.38 -20.07
CA VAL A 47 24.57 -12.79 -20.37
C VAL A 47 24.55 -14.14 -21.10
N GLU A 48 25.46 -14.35 -22.05
CA GLU A 48 25.58 -15.64 -22.74
C GLU A 48 25.99 -16.78 -21.79
N GLU A 49 26.85 -16.49 -20.81
CA GLU A 49 27.22 -17.45 -19.77
C GLU A 49 26.02 -17.76 -18.87
N ALA A 50 25.29 -16.74 -18.42
CA ALA A 50 24.08 -16.89 -17.61
C ALA A 50 23.03 -17.77 -18.34
N ARG A 51 22.85 -17.61 -19.66
CA ARG A 51 21.95 -18.46 -20.45
C ARG A 51 22.25 -19.95 -20.34
N LYS A 52 23.54 -20.32 -20.31
CA LYS A 52 24.01 -21.70 -20.19
C LYS A 52 23.95 -22.22 -18.75
N PHE A 53 23.82 -21.32 -17.77
CA PHE A 53 23.82 -21.67 -16.37
C PHE A 53 22.58 -22.50 -15.97
N ASN A 54 22.79 -23.50 -15.10
CA ASN A 54 21.75 -24.42 -14.69
C ASN A 54 20.73 -23.72 -13.78
N ILE A 55 19.44 -23.91 -14.06
CA ILE A 55 18.39 -23.19 -13.35
C ILE A 55 18.21 -23.62 -11.88
N GLN A 56 18.41 -24.90 -11.57
CA GLN A 56 18.29 -25.40 -10.19
C GLN A 56 19.44 -24.85 -9.33
N GLN A 57 20.64 -24.76 -9.91
CA GLN A 57 21.79 -24.12 -9.25
C GLN A 57 21.56 -22.62 -9.05
N ALA A 58 21.02 -21.93 -10.04
CA ALA A 58 20.63 -20.52 -9.91
C ALA A 58 19.65 -20.30 -8.76
N ASN A 59 18.56 -21.09 -8.71
CA ASN A 59 17.58 -21.01 -7.64
C ASN A 59 18.21 -21.20 -6.25
N GLY A 60 19.08 -22.21 -6.09
CA GLY A 60 19.77 -22.45 -4.82
C GLY A 60 20.71 -21.30 -4.42
N ILE A 61 21.35 -20.62 -5.37
CA ILE A 61 22.14 -19.42 -5.08
C ILE A 61 21.24 -18.28 -4.59
N LEU A 62 20.14 -18.04 -5.29
CA LEU A 62 19.23 -16.94 -4.98
C LEU A 62 18.53 -17.14 -3.63
N GLU A 63 18.11 -18.37 -3.32
CA GLU A 63 17.48 -18.74 -2.04
C GLU A 63 18.41 -18.44 -0.84
N ASN A 64 19.72 -18.58 -1.01
CA ASN A 64 20.71 -18.36 0.05
C ASN A 64 21.20 -16.90 0.16
N MET A 65 20.68 -15.98 -0.67
CA MET A 65 20.99 -14.56 -0.54
C MET A 65 20.39 -13.96 0.73
N SER A 66 20.97 -12.86 1.23
CA SER A 66 20.36 -12.07 2.30
C SER A 66 19.01 -11.47 1.89
N GLU A 67 18.10 -11.23 2.84
CA GLU A 67 16.78 -10.64 2.58
C GLU A 67 16.83 -9.31 1.79
N ALA A 68 17.79 -8.43 2.08
CA ALA A 68 17.97 -7.18 1.32
C ALA A 68 18.31 -7.42 -0.16
N LYS A 69 19.09 -8.47 -0.44
CA LYS A 69 19.45 -8.89 -1.81
C LYS A 69 18.27 -9.51 -2.53
N LYS A 70 17.49 -10.35 -1.84
CA LYS A 70 16.24 -10.92 -2.36
C LYS A 70 15.23 -9.83 -2.71
N HIS A 71 15.06 -8.83 -1.84
CA HIS A 71 14.21 -7.68 -2.12
C HIS A 71 14.69 -6.88 -3.35
N SER A 72 16.00 -6.68 -3.48
CA SER A 72 16.56 -6.00 -4.65
C SER A 72 16.35 -6.80 -5.95
N LEU A 73 16.48 -8.14 -5.90
CA LEU A 73 16.13 -9.04 -7.01
C LEU A 73 14.67 -8.86 -7.41
N THR A 74 13.74 -8.83 -6.45
CA THR A 74 12.30 -8.63 -6.72
C THR A 74 12.05 -7.33 -7.48
N ILE A 75 12.67 -6.22 -7.05
CA ILE A 75 12.54 -4.94 -7.75
C ILE A 75 13.12 -5.03 -9.15
N MET A 76 14.32 -5.61 -9.32
CA MET A 76 14.95 -5.71 -10.64
C MET A 76 14.10 -6.50 -11.63
N LEU A 77 13.51 -7.63 -11.20
CA LEU A 77 12.67 -8.46 -12.05
C LEU A 77 11.32 -7.81 -12.35
N HIS A 78 10.71 -7.12 -11.37
CA HIS A 78 9.48 -6.36 -11.57
C HIS A 78 9.66 -5.25 -12.60
N GLU A 79 10.70 -4.42 -12.43
CA GLU A 79 10.97 -3.32 -13.36
C GLU A 79 11.40 -3.82 -14.74
N MET A 80 12.03 -5.01 -14.84
CA MET A 80 12.32 -5.63 -16.14
C MET A 80 11.03 -6.03 -16.85
N ALA A 81 10.16 -6.76 -16.17
CA ALA A 81 8.88 -7.22 -16.73
C ALA A 81 7.91 -6.06 -17.05
N TYR A 82 8.07 -4.90 -16.40
CA TYR A 82 7.23 -3.72 -16.61
C TYR A 82 7.93 -2.66 -17.48
N ALA A 83 9.08 -2.96 -18.08
CA ALA A 83 9.93 -1.97 -18.74
C ALA A 83 9.27 -1.28 -19.95
N ASP A 84 8.28 -1.91 -20.56
CA ASP A 84 7.49 -1.37 -21.67
C ASP A 84 6.11 -0.83 -21.25
N GLY A 85 5.79 -0.86 -19.95
CA GLY A 85 4.59 -0.28 -19.34
C GLY A 85 3.44 -1.26 -19.11
N GLU A 86 3.57 -2.53 -19.53
CA GLU A 86 2.63 -3.61 -19.22
C GLU A 86 3.41 -4.87 -18.82
N MET A 87 2.75 -5.86 -18.21
CA MET A 87 3.35 -7.17 -17.90
C MET A 87 2.51 -8.27 -18.55
N SER A 88 3.13 -9.12 -19.35
CA SER A 88 2.49 -10.29 -19.95
C SER A 88 2.22 -11.39 -18.91
N LYS A 89 1.35 -12.35 -19.26
CA LYS A 89 1.03 -13.48 -18.37
C LYS A 89 2.24 -14.40 -18.19
N GLU A 90 3.05 -14.51 -19.23
CA GLU A 90 4.26 -15.33 -19.30
C GLU A 90 5.33 -14.78 -18.36
N GLU A 91 5.59 -13.47 -18.38
CA GLU A 91 6.51 -12.80 -17.45
C GLU A 91 6.04 -12.92 -16.00
N ILE A 92 4.74 -12.67 -15.75
CA ILE A 92 4.14 -12.85 -14.42
C ILE A 92 4.43 -14.25 -13.91
N LYS A 93 4.17 -15.29 -14.71
CA LYS A 93 4.43 -16.68 -14.31
C LYS A 93 5.89 -16.92 -13.95
N ILE A 94 6.83 -16.32 -14.68
CA ILE A 94 8.27 -16.42 -14.37
C ILE A 94 8.58 -15.73 -13.05
N LEU A 95 8.12 -14.51 -12.83
CA LEU A 95 8.32 -13.77 -11.58
C LEU A 95 7.81 -14.56 -10.38
N PHE A 96 6.59 -15.08 -10.45
CA PHE A 96 6.02 -15.91 -9.39
C PHE A 96 6.87 -17.16 -9.14
N SER A 97 7.30 -17.84 -10.21
CA SER A 97 8.18 -19.00 -10.06
C SER A 97 9.50 -18.68 -9.38
N VAL A 98 10.11 -17.54 -9.68
CA VAL A 98 11.39 -17.12 -9.08
C VAL A 98 11.18 -16.81 -7.61
N PHE A 99 10.19 -15.99 -7.26
CA PHE A 99 9.99 -15.59 -5.88
C PHE A 99 9.67 -16.78 -4.97
N GLU A 100 8.81 -17.72 -5.42
CA GLU A 100 8.56 -18.98 -4.70
C GLU A 100 9.86 -19.76 -4.45
N ASN A 101 10.69 -19.95 -5.48
CA ASN A 101 11.94 -20.70 -5.38
C ASN A 101 12.99 -20.02 -4.48
N VAL A 102 12.98 -18.70 -4.40
CA VAL A 102 13.92 -17.91 -3.59
C VAL A 102 13.48 -17.85 -2.11
N GLY A 103 12.33 -18.47 -1.79
CA GLY A 103 11.72 -18.42 -0.46
C GLY A 103 11.14 -17.04 -0.14
N ILE A 104 10.93 -16.21 -1.16
CA ILE A 104 10.19 -14.96 -1.03
C ILE A 104 8.73 -15.38 -0.98
N LYS A 105 8.10 -15.19 0.18
CA LYS A 105 6.67 -15.37 0.31
C LYS A 105 6.00 -14.30 -0.54
N ILE A 106 5.61 -14.67 -1.75
CA ILE A 106 4.67 -13.88 -2.53
C ILE A 106 3.35 -14.05 -1.82
N GLU A 107 2.98 -13.03 -1.08
CA GLU A 107 1.59 -12.83 -0.76
C GLU A 107 0.84 -12.83 -2.10
N GLU A 108 0.05 -13.87 -2.37
CA GLU A 108 -0.77 -13.99 -3.58
C GLU A 108 -1.40 -12.62 -3.90
N PRO A 109 -1.67 -12.26 -5.16
CA PRO A 109 -2.31 -10.98 -5.50
C PRO A 109 -3.77 -10.85 -5.00
N GLY A 110 -4.18 -11.67 -4.02
CA GLY A 110 -5.36 -11.50 -3.18
C GLY A 110 -5.09 -11.53 -1.66
N ASN A 111 -3.84 -11.58 -1.22
CA ASN A 111 -3.46 -11.63 0.18
C ASN A 111 -2.18 -10.84 0.49
N SER A 112 -1.97 -9.72 -0.21
CA SER A 112 -1.15 -8.67 0.39
C SER A 112 -1.72 -8.40 1.78
N LEU A 113 -0.85 -8.21 2.78
CA LEU A 113 -1.08 -7.16 3.75
C LEU A 113 -1.08 -5.84 2.98
N SER A 114 -2.10 -5.68 2.16
CA SER A 114 -2.64 -4.47 1.65
C SER A 114 -2.57 -3.48 2.77
N ILE A 115 -1.60 -2.58 2.66
CA ILE A 115 -1.53 -1.44 3.55
C ILE A 115 -2.82 -0.71 3.23
N PHE A 116 -3.80 -0.87 4.12
CA PHE A 116 -5.11 -0.28 3.97
C PHE A 116 -4.93 1.21 3.69
N ASP A 117 -5.31 1.62 2.48
CA ASP A 117 -5.07 2.97 2.03
C ASP A 117 -6.04 3.93 2.73
N VAL A 118 -5.48 4.73 3.64
CA VAL A 118 -6.24 5.74 4.39
C VAL A 118 -6.52 7.00 3.57
N SER A 119 -5.96 7.12 2.37
CA SER A 119 -6.03 8.32 1.54
C SER A 119 -7.35 8.49 0.80
N ASP A 120 -8.10 7.43 0.56
CA ASP A 120 -9.41 7.49 -0.09
C ASP A 120 -10.44 6.64 0.65
N ILE A 121 -11.01 7.23 1.71
CA ILE A 121 -12.05 6.56 2.50
C ILE A 121 -13.36 7.31 2.36
N TYR A 122 -14.40 6.57 1.96
CA TYR A 122 -15.78 7.00 2.09
C TYR A 122 -16.62 5.90 2.74
N PHE A 123 -16.90 6.05 4.03
CA PHE A 123 -17.61 5.07 4.85
C PHE A 123 -19.01 5.57 5.21
N LYS A 124 -20.05 4.86 4.78
CA LYS A 124 -21.44 5.13 5.18
C LYS A 124 -21.83 4.22 6.34
N SER A 125 -22.23 4.81 7.46
CA SER A 125 -22.82 4.08 8.57
C SER A 125 -24.33 3.95 8.42
N SER A 126 -24.87 2.80 8.82
CA SER A 126 -26.32 2.63 9.05
C SER A 126 -26.71 2.86 10.50
N LYS A 127 -25.74 2.74 11.41
CA LYS A 127 -25.93 2.81 12.86
C LYS A 127 -24.71 3.44 13.53
N ASN A 128 -24.95 4.25 14.56
CA ASN A 128 -23.88 4.84 15.36
C ASN A 128 -24.16 4.64 16.85
N ILE A 129 -23.12 4.34 17.62
CA ILE A 129 -23.20 4.18 19.07
C ILE A 129 -22.26 5.20 19.72
N GLN A 130 -22.82 6.07 20.55
CA GLN A 130 -22.04 7.02 21.33
C GLN A 130 -21.81 6.47 22.74
N TYR A 131 -20.55 6.41 23.16
CA TYR A 131 -20.13 6.05 24.51
C TYR A 131 -19.71 7.30 25.28
N LYS A 132 -20.26 7.49 26.50
CA LYS A 132 -19.89 8.59 27.40
C LYS A 132 -20.02 8.14 28.85
N ASN A 133 -18.97 8.26 29.65
CA ASN A 133 -19.02 7.98 31.10
C ASN A 133 -19.73 6.64 31.45
N LYS A 134 -19.34 5.53 30.79
CA LYS A 134 -19.91 4.17 30.94
C LYS A 134 -21.34 3.97 30.43
N THR A 135 -22.00 4.99 29.88
CA THR A 135 -23.29 4.81 29.18
C THR A 135 -23.08 4.78 27.68
N SER A 136 -23.94 4.03 26.98
CA SER A 136 -24.01 4.02 25.53
C SER A 136 -25.38 4.49 25.07
N LYS A 137 -25.43 5.19 23.94
CA LYS A 137 -26.67 5.59 23.27
C LYS A 137 -26.55 5.32 21.78
N GLU A 138 -27.52 4.58 21.25
CA GLU A 138 -27.60 4.25 19.84
C GLU A 138 -28.38 5.32 19.06
N TYR A 139 -27.91 5.64 17.86
CA TYR A 139 -28.55 6.52 16.90
C TYR A 139 -28.65 5.80 15.55
N LYS A 140 -29.85 5.81 14.94
CA LYS A 140 -30.12 5.26 13.60
C LYS A 140 -29.88 6.27 12.47
N GLU A 141 -29.24 7.39 12.78
CA GLU A 141 -28.92 8.41 11.79
C GLU A 141 -27.84 7.91 10.83
N LYS A 142 -28.07 8.03 9.53
CA LYS A 142 -27.07 7.67 8.52
C LYS A 142 -26.00 8.77 8.45
N ILE A 143 -24.76 8.41 8.73
CA ILE A 143 -23.61 9.32 8.68
C ILE A 143 -22.62 8.79 7.64
N ALA A 144 -22.03 9.67 6.85
CA ALA A 144 -20.84 9.33 6.06
C ALA A 144 -19.60 9.93 6.70
N ILE A 145 -18.52 9.17 6.69
CA ILE A 145 -17.18 9.61 7.08
C ILE A 145 -16.33 9.61 5.81
N LYS A 146 -15.73 10.76 5.50
CA LYS A 146 -14.77 10.90 4.42
C LYS A 146 -13.40 11.24 4.98
N ILE A 147 -12.37 10.58 4.46
CA ILE A 147 -10.97 10.91 4.72
C ILE A 147 -10.32 11.12 3.36
N GLU A 148 -9.65 12.26 3.22
CA GLU A 148 -8.97 12.65 1.99
C GLU A 148 -7.66 13.38 2.32
N PRO A 149 -6.67 13.43 1.42
CA PRO A 149 -5.46 14.19 1.64
C PRO A 149 -5.79 15.67 1.88
N ASN A 150 -5.02 16.32 2.74
CA ASN A 150 -5.16 17.76 2.92
C ASN A 150 -4.78 18.51 1.62
N ILE A 151 -5.78 19.04 0.92
CA ILE A 151 -5.55 20.01 -0.17
C ILE A 151 -5.12 21.36 0.43
N GLN A 152 -4.22 22.09 -0.24
CA GLN A 152 -3.45 23.28 0.22
C GLN A 152 -2.04 23.02 0.79
N GLY A 153 -1.40 21.90 0.46
CA GLY A 153 0.01 21.65 0.82
C GLY A 153 0.27 21.36 2.29
N LYS A 154 -0.80 21.04 3.06
CA LYS A 154 -0.71 20.66 4.47
C LYS A 154 -0.45 19.16 4.58
N LYS A 155 0.32 18.73 5.59
CA LYS A 155 0.63 17.31 5.83
C LYS A 155 -0.61 16.55 6.31
N GLY A 156 -0.74 15.26 5.97
CA GLY A 156 -1.79 14.39 6.50
C GLY A 156 -3.14 14.50 5.79
N PHE A 157 -4.22 14.26 6.53
CA PHE A 157 -5.56 14.01 5.99
C PHE A 157 -6.62 14.92 6.62
N THR A 158 -7.67 15.20 5.87
CA THR A 158 -8.90 15.85 6.34
C THR A 158 -9.96 14.78 6.60
N LEU A 159 -10.45 14.73 7.84
CA LEU A 159 -11.63 13.95 8.24
C LEU A 159 -12.89 14.83 8.20
N THR A 160 -13.89 14.44 7.41
CA THR A 160 -15.19 15.10 7.31
C THR A 160 -16.33 14.14 7.63
N THR A 161 -17.30 14.57 8.43
CA THR A 161 -18.51 13.79 8.73
C THR A 161 -19.75 14.47 8.15
N PHE A 162 -20.55 13.71 7.39
CA PHE A 162 -21.77 14.18 6.73
C PHE A 162 -22.99 13.48 7.33
N ARG A 163 -24.06 14.21 7.62
CA ARG A 163 -25.36 13.59 7.90
C ARG A 163 -26.08 13.35 6.58
N LEU A 164 -26.41 12.10 6.29
CA LEU A 164 -27.01 11.70 5.01
C LEU A 164 -28.54 11.89 4.98
N ASN A 165 -29.18 12.06 6.15
CA ASN A 165 -30.64 12.21 6.26
C ASN A 165 -31.09 13.66 6.57
N GLY A 166 -30.32 14.67 6.14
CA GLY A 166 -30.70 16.08 6.26
C GLY A 166 -31.25 16.64 4.94
N PHE A 167 -32.52 17.04 4.92
CA PHE A 167 -33.19 17.59 3.74
C PHE A 167 -32.67 19.00 3.39
N ILE A 168 -31.94 19.14 2.26
CA ILE A 168 -31.87 20.37 1.46
C ILE A 168 -31.83 19.98 -0.03
N SER A 169 -32.95 20.19 -0.73
CA SER A 169 -33.26 19.66 -2.07
C SER A 169 -32.39 20.14 -3.24
N TRP A 170 -31.39 21.01 -3.06
CA TRP A 170 -30.59 21.51 -4.19
C TRP A 170 -29.05 21.53 -4.02
N TRP A 171 -28.48 21.13 -2.87
CA TRP A 171 -27.01 21.16 -2.67
C TRP A 171 -26.44 20.01 -1.82
N GLY A 172 -27.03 18.81 -1.87
CA GLY A 172 -26.42 17.61 -1.29
C GLY A 172 -26.31 17.59 0.25
N ASN A 173 -25.53 16.63 0.77
CA ASN A 173 -25.44 16.28 2.21
C ASN A 173 -25.00 17.46 3.10
N LYS A 174 -25.56 17.56 4.32
CA LYS A 174 -25.15 18.58 5.31
C LYS A 174 -23.86 18.16 6.01
N VAL A 175 -22.82 18.99 5.91
CA VAL A 175 -21.62 18.90 6.76
C VAL A 175 -22.01 19.33 8.18
N GLU A 176 -21.92 18.41 9.14
CA GLU A 176 -22.32 18.70 10.53
C GLU A 176 -21.16 19.02 11.45
N LEU A 177 -19.98 18.48 11.17
CA LEU A 177 -18.77 18.79 11.93
C LEU A 177 -17.77 19.50 11.04
N ALA A 178 -17.12 20.51 11.64
CA ALA A 178 -15.96 21.12 11.02
C ALA A 178 -14.91 20.05 10.71
N PRO A 179 -14.33 20.07 9.49
CA PRO A 179 -13.29 19.16 9.09
C PRO A 179 -12.16 19.10 10.13
N LYS A 180 -11.57 17.92 10.33
CA LYS A 180 -10.48 17.72 11.28
C LYS A 180 -9.21 17.29 10.57
N HIS A 181 -8.12 18.00 10.80
CA HIS A 181 -6.82 17.59 10.29
C HIS A 181 -6.24 16.46 11.13
N MET A 182 -5.78 15.42 10.46
CA MET A 182 -5.34 14.16 11.03
C MET A 182 -3.99 13.74 10.46
N GLN A 183 -3.15 13.11 11.28
CA GLN A 183 -1.92 12.45 10.85
C GLN A 183 -1.98 10.96 11.19
N VAL A 184 -1.35 10.12 10.36
CA VAL A 184 -1.22 8.69 10.62
C VAL A 184 -0.28 8.48 11.80
N VAL A 185 -0.72 7.68 12.77
CA VAL A 185 0.06 7.26 13.93
C VAL A 185 0.49 5.81 13.80
N ALA A 186 -0.39 4.95 13.29
CA ALA A 186 -0.07 3.54 13.03
C ALA A 186 -0.92 3.01 11.87
N LEU A 187 -0.32 2.13 11.07
CA LEU A 187 -0.99 1.34 10.04
C LEU A 187 -0.71 -0.12 10.37
N ASN A 188 -1.75 -0.85 10.79
CA ASN A 188 -1.68 -2.29 11.04
C ASN A 188 -2.65 -3.01 10.10
N PRO A 189 -2.43 -4.31 9.82
CA PRO A 189 -3.27 -5.14 8.94
C PRO A 189 -4.79 -5.04 9.14
N GLU A 190 -5.23 -4.93 10.39
CA GLU A 190 -6.67 -4.93 10.74
C GLU A 190 -7.14 -3.56 11.25
N LYS A 191 -6.20 -2.64 11.51
CA LYS A 191 -6.50 -1.39 12.20
C LYS A 191 -5.54 -0.27 11.85
N SER A 192 -6.08 0.86 11.40
CA SER A 192 -5.35 2.11 11.22
C SER A 192 -5.71 3.12 12.30
N LEU A 193 -4.70 3.86 12.78
CA LEU A 193 -4.82 4.89 13.80
C LEU A 193 -4.40 6.23 13.24
N LEU A 194 -5.29 7.21 13.32
CA LEU A 194 -5.00 8.61 13.00
C LEU A 194 -5.20 9.47 14.25
N LYS A 195 -4.40 10.53 14.39
CA LYS A 195 -4.52 11.50 15.49
C LYS A 195 -4.61 12.91 14.94
N GLY A 196 -5.46 13.73 15.54
CA GLY A 196 -5.54 15.12 15.17
C GLY A 196 -4.28 15.87 15.59
N TYR A 197 -3.89 16.87 14.81
CA TYR A 197 -2.76 17.74 15.12
C TYR A 197 -3.18 19.21 15.04
N GLU A 198 -2.51 20.06 15.80
CA GLU A 198 -2.77 21.50 15.77
C GLU A 198 -2.06 22.12 14.58
N ASP A 199 -2.80 22.87 13.78
CA ASP A 199 -2.25 23.71 12.73
C ASP A 199 -2.40 25.17 13.18
N ILE A 200 -1.27 25.83 13.41
CA ILE A 200 -1.19 27.23 13.89
C ILE A 200 -1.88 28.18 12.89
N SER A 201 -2.02 27.80 11.62
CA SER A 201 -2.75 28.57 10.60
C SER A 201 -4.27 28.50 10.73
N TRP A 202 -4.82 27.61 11.56
CA TRP A 202 -6.26 27.46 11.80
C TRP A 202 -6.60 27.86 13.24
N ALA A 203 -6.68 29.17 13.49
CA ALA A 203 -7.01 29.72 14.79
C ALA A 203 -8.31 29.09 15.37
N GLY A 204 -8.20 28.51 16.57
CA GLY A 204 -9.34 28.23 17.44
C GLY A 204 -9.92 26.81 17.46
N LYS A 205 -9.32 25.81 16.79
CA LYS A 205 -9.78 24.40 16.90
C LYS A 205 -8.66 23.46 17.34
N ASN A 206 -8.76 22.99 18.58
CA ASN A 206 -7.86 21.97 19.11
C ASN A 206 -8.23 20.59 18.53
N HIS A 207 -7.70 20.29 17.34
CA HIS A 207 -7.88 19.00 16.67
C HIS A 207 -7.16 17.86 17.40
N SER A 208 -6.14 18.15 18.21
CA SER A 208 -5.39 17.14 18.98
C SER A 208 -6.23 16.40 20.03
N ASN A 209 -7.38 16.96 20.40
CA ASN A 209 -8.39 16.29 21.21
C ASN A 209 -9.09 15.13 20.50
N TYR A 210 -8.82 14.89 19.22
CA TYR A 210 -9.46 13.84 18.44
C TYR A 210 -8.45 12.79 17.97
N SER A 211 -8.88 11.54 17.95
CA SER A 211 -8.22 10.47 17.18
C SER A 211 -9.27 9.61 16.49
N LEU A 212 -8.82 8.83 15.52
CA LEU A 212 -9.66 7.96 14.71
C LEU A 212 -9.06 6.56 14.71
N SER A 213 -9.89 5.58 15.07
CA SER A 213 -9.60 4.16 14.86
C SER A 213 -10.41 3.65 13.67
N ILE A 214 -9.75 3.10 12.67
CA ILE A 214 -10.39 2.49 11.50
C ILE A 214 -10.13 0.99 11.59
N TYR A 215 -11.18 0.18 11.72
CA TYR A 215 -11.09 -1.27 11.75
C TYR A 215 -11.43 -1.81 10.37
N HIS A 216 -10.47 -2.51 9.77
CA HIS A 216 -10.49 -2.86 8.36
C HIS A 216 -9.94 -4.26 8.05
N PRO A 217 -10.31 -5.33 8.79
CA PRO A 217 -9.81 -6.66 8.50
C PRO A 217 -10.04 -7.03 7.02
N ASN A 218 -9.00 -7.57 6.37
CA ASN A 218 -9.01 -7.87 4.93
C ASN A 218 -9.34 -6.64 4.04
N ASN A 219 -8.87 -5.45 4.41
CA ASN A 219 -9.17 -4.11 3.86
C ASN A 219 -10.62 -3.67 3.87
N LYS A 220 -11.54 -4.45 4.44
CA LYS A 220 -12.95 -4.09 4.44
C LYS A 220 -13.22 -3.33 5.71
N ILE A 221 -13.51 -2.04 5.59
CA ILE A 221 -13.93 -1.23 6.74
C ILE A 221 -15.21 -1.86 7.32
N GLU A 222 -15.08 -2.38 8.54
CA GLU A 222 -16.18 -2.88 9.35
C GLU A 222 -16.77 -1.75 10.18
N LYS A 223 -15.88 -0.94 10.77
CA LYS A 223 -16.26 0.18 11.63
C LYS A 223 -15.20 1.25 11.72
N ILE A 224 -15.66 2.44 12.09
CA ILE A 224 -14.80 3.59 12.42
C ILE A 224 -15.18 4.09 13.80
N ILE A 225 -14.21 4.45 14.63
CA ILE A 225 -14.44 5.07 15.93
C ILE A 225 -13.76 6.44 15.96
N LEU A 226 -14.55 7.48 16.15
CA LEU A 226 -14.07 8.84 16.42
C LEU A 226 -13.99 9.06 17.92
N HIS A 227 -12.78 9.31 18.41
CA HIS A 227 -12.50 9.58 19.81
C HIS A 227 -12.44 11.08 20.06
N ASN A 228 -13.09 11.55 21.12
CA ASN A 228 -12.94 12.90 21.65
C ASN A 228 -12.38 12.83 23.08
N HIS A 229 -11.06 12.97 23.18
CA HIS A 229 -10.31 12.81 24.43
C HIS A 229 -10.68 13.86 25.48
N HIS A 230 -10.95 15.10 25.06
CA HIS A 230 -11.36 16.17 25.97
C HIS A 230 -12.75 15.92 26.57
N LYS A 231 -13.73 15.53 25.75
CA LYS A 231 -15.09 15.26 26.21
C LYS A 231 -15.28 13.86 26.79
N LYS A 232 -14.28 12.98 26.65
CA LYS A 232 -14.37 11.55 26.99
C LYS A 232 -15.57 10.88 26.32
N ILE A 233 -15.71 11.14 25.02
CA ILE A 233 -16.79 10.60 24.18
C ILE A 233 -16.15 9.83 23.03
N ASP A 234 -16.62 8.61 22.81
CA ASP A 234 -16.34 7.84 21.60
C ASP A 234 -17.62 7.69 20.79
N VAL A 235 -17.52 7.84 19.48
CA VAL A 235 -18.63 7.56 18.56
C VAL A 235 -18.18 6.46 17.61
N GLU A 236 -18.81 5.30 17.75
CA GLU A 236 -18.61 4.13 16.88
C GLU A 236 -19.62 4.17 15.74
N TYR A 237 -19.12 4.08 14.51
CA TYR A 237 -19.88 4.09 13.27
C TYR A 237 -19.82 2.70 12.63
N LEU A 238 -20.99 2.10 12.39
CA LEU A 238 -21.15 0.72 11.96
C LEU A 238 -21.87 0.67 10.61
N LYS A 239 -21.50 -0.29 9.74
CA LYS A 239 -22.24 -0.61 8.52
C LYS A 239 -23.67 -1.05 8.81
#